data_AF-A0A7K2AR75-F1
#
_entry.id   AF-A0A7K2AR75-F1
#
_cell.length_a   1.000
_cell.length_b   1.000
_cell.length_c   1.000
_cell.angle_alpha   90.00
_cell.angle_beta   90.00
_cell.angle_gamma   90.00
#
_symmetry.space_group_name_H-M   'P 1'
#
loop_
_entity.id
_entity.type
_entity.pdbx_description
1 polymer ?
#
loop_
_entity_poly.entity_id
_entity_poly.type
_entity_poly.pdbx_seq_one_letter_code
_entity_poly.pdbx_strand_id
1 'polypeptide(L)' 'MAVTVRVPTTLRVLTAGASEVAVDGSTLAEVLDSLESSHPGFRDR' A
#
# COMPACT_ATOMS: atom_id res chain seq x y z
N MET A 1 4.78 5.87 12.03
CA MET A 1 3.52 5.47 12.70
C MET A 1 2.90 4.48 11.75
N ALA A 2 2.79 3.22 12.16
CA ALA A 2 2.36 2.16 11.26
C ALA A 2 0.86 2.31 10.99
N VAL A 3 0.51 2.51 9.72
CA VAL A 3 -0.86 2.57 9.23
C VAL A 3 -1.14 1.29 8.46
N THR A 4 -2.28 0.65 8.75
CA THR A 4 -2.72 -0.53 8.03
C THR A 4 -3.55 -0.12 6.83
N VAL A 5 -3.04 -0.38 5.62
CA VAL A 5 -3.75 -0.13 4.37
C VAL A 5 -4.44 -1.41 3.93
N ARG A 6 -5.75 -1.33 3.72
CA ARG A 6 -6.55 -2.48 3.29
C ARG A 6 -6.56 -2.57 1.78
N VAL A 7 -6.13 -3.72 1.24
CA VAL A 7 -5.92 -3.91 -0.20
C VAL A 7 -7.11 -4.62 -0.83
N PRO A 8 -7.80 -3.98 -1.79
CA PRO A 8 -8.87 -4.60 -2.57
C PRO A 8 -8.38 -5.84 -3.32
N THR A 9 -9.26 -6.81 -3.56
CA THR A 9 -8.94 -8.09 -4.25
C THR A 9 -8.23 -7.89 -5.59
N THR A 10 -8.58 -6.86 -6.36
CA THR A 10 -7.94 -6.52 -7.64
C THR A 10 -6.48 -6.09 -7.49
N LEU A 11 -6.13 -5.46 -6.37
CA LEU A 11 -4.79 -4.95 -6.10
C LEU A 11 -3.91 -5.93 -5.31
N ARG A 12 -4.47 -7.04 -4.82
CA ARG A 12 -3.70 -8.07 -4.09
C ARG A 12 -2.61 -8.73 -4.92
N VAL A 13 -2.67 -8.65 -6.26
CA VAL A 13 -1.60 -9.12 -7.15
C VAL A 13 -0.29 -8.36 -6.92
N LEU A 14 -0.35 -7.10 -6.48
CA LEU A 14 0.81 -6.25 -6.20
C LEU A 14 1.39 -6.50 -4.79
N THR A 15 0.60 -7.08 -3.89
CA THR A 15 0.96 -7.34 -2.48
C THR A 15 1.12 -8.83 -2.18
N ALA A 16 1.43 -9.64 -3.20
CA ALA A 16 1.62 -11.08 -3.09
C ALA A 16 0.42 -11.83 -2.45
N GLY A 17 -0.79 -11.31 -2.62
CA GLY A 17 -2.01 -11.89 -2.06
C GLY A 17 -2.42 -11.32 -0.70
N ALA A 18 -1.63 -10.42 -0.10
CA ALA A 18 -1.93 -9.83 1.20
C ALA A 18 -3.16 -8.92 1.13
N SER A 19 -4.11 -9.14 2.04
CA SER A 19 -5.31 -8.29 2.19
C SER A 19 -5.05 -6.99 2.94
N GLU A 20 -3.95 -6.92 3.69
CA GLU A 20 -3.57 -5.78 4.53
C GLU A 20 -2.05 -5.62 4.46
N VAL A 21 -1.60 -4.38 4.34
CA VAL A 21 -0.18 -4.04 4.31
C VAL A 21 0.07 -2.96 5.36
N ALA A 22 1.08 -3.18 6.21
CA ALA A 22 1.51 -2.18 7.17
C ALA A 22 2.54 -1.28 6.49
N VAL A 23 2.27 0.02 6.46
CA VAL A 23 3.16 1.04 5.91
C VAL A 23 3.29 2.18 6.90
N ASP A 24 4.50 2.71 7.01
CA ASP A 24 4.76 3.89 7.82
C ASP A 24 4.53 5.17 7.02
N GLY A 25 3.78 6.09 7.61
CA GLY A 25 3.58 7.44 7.09
C GLY A 25 2.79 8.30 8.07
N SER A 26 3.04 9.59 8.06
CA SER A 26 2.31 10.58 8.86
C SER A 26 1.17 11.22 8.06
N THR A 27 1.28 11.23 6.73
CA THR A 27 0.27 11.76 5.81
C THR A 27 -0.12 10.73 4.77
N LEU A 28 -1.29 10.90 4.14
CA LEU A 28 -1.75 10.01 3.07
C LEU A 28 -0.76 9.96 1.89
N ALA A 29 -0.12 11.09 1.57
CA ALA A 29 0.89 11.16 0.53
C ALA A 29 2.13 10.31 0.87
N GLU A 30 2.63 10.42 2.11
CA GLU A 30 3.76 9.61 2.56
C GLU A 30 3.43 8.11 2.60
N VAL A 31 2.21 7.77 3.03
CA VAL A 31 1.74 6.37 3.01
C VAL A 31 1.70 5.83 1.58
N LEU A 32 1.20 6.60 0.62
CA LEU A 32 1.17 6.21 -0.79
C LEU A 32 2.57 6.11 -1.40
N ASP A 33 3.49 7.03 -1.09
CA ASP A 33 4.87 6.97 -1.56
C ASP A 33 5.62 5.75 -1.02
N SER A 34 5.47 5.47 0.29
CA SER A 34 6.03 4.26 0.93
C SER A 34 5.45 2.98 0.34
N LEU A 35 4.15 2.97 0.06
CA LEU A 35 3.44 1.82 -0.48
C LEU A 35 3.81 1.58 -1.95
N GLU A 36 3.95 2.62 -2.76
CA GLU A 36 4.45 2.55 -4.14
C GLU A 36 5.92 2.09 -4.19
N SER A 37 6.76 2.56 -3.26
CA SER A 37 8.16 2.12 -3.17
C SER A 37 8.27 0.63 -2.81
N SER A 38 7.34 0.10 -2.02
CA SER A 38 7.32 -1.30 -1.59
C SER A 38 6.59 -2.21 -2.59
N HIS A 39 5.57 -1.66 -3.25
CA HIS A 39 4.65 -2.33 -4.16
C HIS A 39 4.35 -1.39 -5.35
N PRO A 40 5.23 -1.34 -6.36
CA PRO A 40 5.04 -0.44 -7.50
C PRO A 40 3.76 -0.79 -8.29
N GLY A 41 3.04 0.24 -8.72
CA GLY A 41 1.78 0.14 -9.47
C GLY A 41 0.50 0.45 -8.67
N PHE A 42 0.61 0.88 -7.42
CA PHE A 42 -0.54 1.31 -6.61
C PHE A 42 -0.97 2.74 -6.92
N ARG A 43 -0.05 3.61 -7.36
CA ARG A 43 -0.36 5.02 -7.67
C ARG A 43 -1.20 5.19 -8.94
N ASP A 44 -1.16 4.21 -9.85
CA ASP A 44 -1.85 4.24 -11.14
C ASP A 44 -3.27 3.65 -11.10
N ARG A 45 -3.77 3.20 -9.93
CA ARG A 45 -5.03 2.46 -9.76
C ARG A 45 -5.96 3.09 -8.74
#